data_AF-A0A1G5RYX9-F1
#
_entry.id   AF-A0A1G5RYX9-F1
#
_cell.length_a   1.000
_cell.length_b   1.000
_cell.length_c   1.000
_cell.angle_alpha   90.00
_cell.angle_beta   90.00
_cell.angle_gamma   90.00
#
_symmetry.space_group_name_H-M   'P 1'
#
loop_
_entity.id
_entity.type
_entity.pdbx_description
1 polymer ?
#
loop_
_entity_poly.entity_id
_entity_poly.type
_entity_poly.pdbx_seq_one_letter_code
_entity_poly.pdbx_strand_id
1 'polypeptide(L)'
;MILVVGGSYQGKTEFARTEFPDAKYFNQLHLFVKKRISEGKNNSEILAEIRDVIKDGDWVIISDEIGNGIVPLDENDRTWREVCGRIMIELAKDATEVYRVVCGIGQRIK
;
A
#
# COMPACT_ATOMS: atom_id res chain seq x y z
N MET A 1 0.87 -1.77 -12.98
CA MET A 1 0.06 -1.47 -11.78
C MET A 1 0.49 -0.11 -11.22
N ILE A 2 -0.43 0.63 -10.62
CA ILE A 2 -0.17 1.96 -10.03
C ILE A 2 -0.22 1.85 -8.50
N LEU A 3 0.71 2.51 -7.82
CA LEU A 3 0.74 2.53 -6.36
C LEU A 3 0.42 3.94 -5.84
N VAL A 4 -0.59 4.04 -4.98
CA VAL A 4 -1.01 5.29 -4.32
C VAL A 4 -0.77 5.17 -2.82
N VAL A 5 0.10 6.03 -2.28
CA VAL A 5 0.49 6.07 -0.87
C VAL A 5 0.22 7.43 -0.23
N GLY A 6 0.26 7.48 1.10
CA GLY A 6 0.06 8.71 1.88
C GLY A 6 -0.51 8.40 3.26
N GLY A 7 -0.53 9.38 4.16
CA GLY A 7 -1.08 9.21 5.50
C GLY A 7 -2.58 8.87 5.52
N SER A 8 -3.08 8.39 6.67
CA SER A 8 -4.51 8.15 6.84
C SER A 8 -5.32 9.43 6.64
N TYR A 9 -6.52 9.29 6.08
CA TYR A 9 -7.45 10.41 5.79
C TYR A 9 -6.92 11.51 4.85
N GLN A 10 -5.88 11.23 4.05
CA GLN A 10 -5.29 12.20 3.10
C GLN A 10 -5.98 12.24 1.71
N GLY A 11 -7.13 11.58 1.53
CA GLY A 11 -7.88 11.62 0.25
C GLY A 11 -7.44 10.63 -0.84
N LYS A 12 -6.57 9.64 -0.53
CA LYS A 12 -6.03 8.67 -1.49
C LYS A 12 -7.08 7.95 -2.35
N THR A 13 -8.16 7.48 -1.74
CA THR A 13 -9.21 6.73 -2.46
C THR A 13 -9.90 7.59 -3.50
N GLU A 14 -10.20 8.84 -3.16
CA GLU A 14 -10.87 9.78 -4.06
C GLU A 14 -9.94 10.18 -5.21
N PHE A 15 -8.68 10.47 -4.89
CA PHE A 15 -7.63 10.72 -5.87
C PHE A 15 -7.52 9.55 -6.87
N ALA A 16 -7.37 8.32 -6.36
CA ALA A 16 -7.22 7.13 -7.20
C ALA A 16 -8.44 6.91 -8.12
N ARG A 17 -9.66 7.15 -7.62
CA ARG A 17 -10.90 7.00 -8.38
C ARG A 17 -11.06 8.05 -9.47
N THR A 18 -10.58 9.26 -9.22
CA THR A 18 -10.66 10.37 -10.18
C THR A 18 -9.64 10.19 -11.30
N GLU A 19 -8.39 9.84 -10.97
CA GLU A 19 -7.31 9.72 -11.96
C GLU A 19 -7.37 8.41 -12.76
N PHE A 20 -7.87 7.32 -12.16
CA PHE A 20 -7.84 5.99 -12.77
C PHE A 20 -9.22 5.29 -12.76
N PRO A 21 -10.28 5.93 -13.29
CA PRO A 21 -11.66 5.50 -13.10
C PRO A 21 -11.96 4.05 -13.53
N ASP A 22 -11.29 3.57 -14.59
CA ASP A 22 -11.51 2.24 -15.17
C ASP A 22 -10.67 1.13 -14.54
N ALA A 23 -9.82 1.45 -13.57
CA ALA A 23 -8.93 0.48 -12.93
C ALA A 23 -9.64 -0.33 -11.83
N LYS A 24 -9.06 -1.50 -11.50
CA LYS A 24 -9.40 -2.27 -10.31
C LYS A 24 -8.65 -1.71 -9.10
N TYR A 25 -9.26 -1.79 -7.92
CA TYR A 25 -8.67 -1.22 -6.70
C TYR A 25 -8.39 -2.27 -5.65
N PHE A 26 -7.16 -2.25 -5.14
CA PHE A 26 -6.82 -2.91 -3.88
C PHE A 26 -6.60 -1.83 -2.82
N ASN A 27 -7.67 -1.53 -2.07
CA ASN A 27 -7.61 -0.50 -1.03
C ASN A 27 -7.20 -1.07 0.33
N GLN A 28 -6.60 -0.22 1.16
CA GLN A 28 -6.16 -0.53 2.53
C GLN A 28 -5.14 -1.67 2.61
N LEU A 29 -4.15 -1.68 1.70
CA LEU A 29 -3.11 -2.70 1.68
C LEU A 29 -2.42 -2.88 3.05
N HIS A 30 -2.09 -1.79 3.74
CA HIS A 30 -1.53 -1.84 5.10
C HIS A 30 -2.36 -2.69 6.08
N LEU A 31 -3.70 -2.63 6.06
CA LEU A 31 -4.54 -3.46 6.92
C LEU A 31 -4.59 -4.92 6.45
N PHE A 32 -4.56 -5.15 5.14
CA PHE A 32 -4.40 -6.50 4.60
C PHE A 32 -3.11 -7.14 5.10
N VAL A 33 -1.98 -6.41 5.01
CA VAL A 33 -0.69 -6.86 5.54
C VAL A 33 -0.78 -7.13 7.04
N LYS A 34 -1.41 -6.25 7.84
CA LYS A 34 -1.61 -6.46 9.29
C LYS A 34 -2.31 -7.78 9.57
N LYS A 35 -3.40 -8.05 8.85
CA LYS A 35 -4.18 -9.28 8.98
C LYS A 35 -3.33 -10.51 8.65
N ARG A 36 -2.56 -10.48 7.56
CA ARG A 36 -1.72 -11.63 7.17
C ARG A 36 -0.59 -11.91 8.15
N ILE A 37 0.00 -10.87 8.74
CA ILE A 37 0.98 -11.03 9.83
C ILE A 37 0.31 -11.73 11.03
N SER A 38 -0.92 -11.33 11.40
CA SER A 38 -1.65 -12.00 12.50
C SER A 38 -2.04 -13.45 12.20
N GLU A 39 -2.09 -13.83 10.92
CA GLU A 39 -2.28 -15.21 10.45
C GLU A 39 -0.95 -16.00 10.39
N GLY A 40 0.17 -15.40 10.81
CA GLY A 40 1.49 -16.04 10.82
C GLY A 40 2.23 -16.03 9.49
N LYS A 41 1.73 -15.30 8.48
CA LYS A 41 2.41 -15.20 7.17
C LYS A 41 3.62 -14.29 7.22
N ASN A 42 4.68 -14.69 6.51
CA ASN A 42 5.89 -13.89 6.35
C ASN A 42 5.81 -12.96 5.11
N ASN A 43 6.83 -12.10 4.94
CA ASN A 43 6.87 -11.09 3.89
C ASN A 43 6.73 -11.66 2.47
N SER A 44 7.40 -12.78 2.16
CA SER A 44 7.38 -13.33 0.80
C SER A 44 6.03 -13.95 0.47
N GLU A 45 5.38 -14.61 1.44
CA GLU A 45 4.04 -15.16 1.29
C GLU A 45 3.01 -14.06 1.03
N ILE A 46 3.07 -12.96 1.80
CA ILE A 46 2.15 -11.84 1.64
C ILE A 46 2.36 -11.16 0.28
N LEU A 47 3.62 -10.93 -0.11
CA LEU A 47 3.94 -10.30 -1.39
C LEU A 47 3.51 -11.17 -2.59
N ALA A 48 3.72 -12.48 -2.52
CA ALA A 48 3.27 -13.42 -3.54
C ALA A 48 1.75 -13.41 -3.70
N GLU A 49 1.02 -13.36 -2.58
CA GLU A 49 -0.44 -13.28 -2.60
C GLU A 49 -0.94 -11.97 -3.20
N ILE A 50 -0.32 -10.84 -2.87
CA ILE A 50 -0.67 -9.55 -3.49
C ILE A 50 -0.45 -9.63 -5.00
N ARG A 51 0.71 -10.14 -5.44
CA ARG A 51 1.06 -10.28 -6.86
C ARG A 51 0.10 -11.19 -7.61
N ASP A 52 -0.34 -12.30 -7.00
CA ASP A 52 -1.32 -13.19 -7.63
C ASP A 52 -2.68 -12.50 -7.83
N VAL A 53 -3.13 -11.70 -6.85
CA VAL A 53 -4.37 -10.90 -6.97
C VAL A 53 -4.27 -9.88 -8.11
N ILE A 54 -3.13 -9.21 -8.24
CA ILE A 54 -2.95 -8.11 -9.19
C ILE A 54 -2.38 -8.52 -10.55
N LYS A 55 -2.21 -9.82 -10.81
CA LYS A 55 -1.55 -10.31 -12.03
C LYS A 55 -2.31 -9.96 -13.31
N ASP A 56 -3.65 -9.89 -13.23
CA ASP A 56 -4.53 -9.71 -14.39
C ASP A 56 -5.33 -8.40 -14.33
N GLY A 57 -5.08 -7.53 -15.31
CA GLY A 57 -5.75 -6.26 -15.52
C GLY A 57 -5.03 -5.05 -14.89
N ASP A 58 -5.64 -3.89 -15.04
CA ASP A 58 -5.08 -2.63 -14.54
C ASP A 58 -5.47 -2.40 -13.09
N TRP A 59 -4.49 -2.50 -12.20
CA TRP A 59 -4.68 -2.37 -10.76
C TRP A 59 -4.07 -1.09 -10.20
N VAL A 60 -4.83 -0.44 -9.32
CA VAL A 60 -4.38 0.61 -8.41
C VAL A 60 -4.36 0.05 -6.99
N ILE A 61 -3.17 -0.04 -6.40
CA ILE A 61 -3.02 -0.39 -4.97
C ILE A 61 -2.98 0.91 -4.16
N ILE A 62 -3.75 0.94 -3.07
CA ILE A 62 -3.84 2.08 -2.16
C ILE A 62 -3.42 1.65 -0.76
N SER A 63 -2.44 2.35 -0.18
CA SER A 63 -1.94 2.04 1.16
C SER A 63 -1.66 3.28 2.00
N ASP A 64 -1.79 3.13 3.33
CA ASP A 64 -1.33 4.15 4.26
C ASP A 64 0.19 4.02 4.45
N GLU A 65 0.88 5.17 4.53
CA GLU A 65 2.27 5.22 5.00
C GLU A 65 2.29 5.23 6.53
N ILE A 66 2.61 4.08 7.14
CA ILE A 66 2.71 3.93 8.60
C ILE A 66 4.16 4.06 9.13
N GLY A 67 5.11 4.41 8.25
CA GLY A 67 6.54 4.48 8.55
C GLY A 67 7.03 5.81 9.13
N ASN A 68 6.29 6.91 8.92
CA ASN A 68 6.78 8.28 9.12
C ASN A 68 6.52 8.86 10.53
N GLY A 69 5.94 8.08 11.43
CA GLY A 69 5.64 8.48 12.81
C GLY A 69 6.65 7.96 13.84
N ILE A 70 6.26 8.03 15.12
CA ILE A 70 7.03 7.47 16.24
C ILE A 70 7.06 5.93 16.14
N VAL A 71 8.16 5.32 16.58
CA VAL A 71 8.27 3.86 16.68
C VAL A 71 7.28 3.34 17.73
N PRO A 72 6.38 2.40 17.39
CA PRO A 72 5.43 1.85 18.36
C PRO A 72 6.08 1.16 19.56
N LEU A 73 5.45 1.25 20.73
CA LEU A 73 5.84 0.48 21.91
C LEU A 73 5.42 -0.99 21.81
N ASP A 74 4.30 -1.27 21.14
CA ASP A 74 3.84 -2.62 20.87
C ASP A 74 4.69 -3.29 19.78
N GLU A 75 5.08 -4.55 20.01
CA GLU A 75 5.92 -5.31 19.09
C GLU A 75 5.19 -5.65 17.79
N ASN A 76 3.90 -5.97 17.85
CA ASN A 76 3.12 -6.32 16.66
C ASN A 76 2.98 -5.11 15.74
N ASP A 77 2.75 -3.93 16.31
CA ASP A 77 2.68 -2.69 15.52
C ASP A 77 4.06 -2.31 14.93
N ARG A 78 5.17 -2.56 15.62
CA ARG A 78 6.52 -2.40 15.04
C ARG A 78 6.75 -3.35 13.87
N THR A 79 6.47 -4.64 14.06
CA THR A 79 6.59 -5.66 13.01
C THR A 79 5.71 -5.29 11.82
N TRP A 80 4.47 -4.91 12.06
CA TRP A 80 3.56 -4.46 11.01
C TRP A 80 4.12 -3.27 10.23
N ARG A 81 4.63 -2.25 10.91
CA ARG A 81 5.29 -1.09 10.29
C ARG A 81 6.44 -1.51 9.38
N GLU A 82 7.32 -2.39 9.85
CA GLU A 82 8.49 -2.84 9.08
C GLU A 82 8.11 -3.70 7.87
N VAL A 83 7.24 -4.69 8.07
CA VAL A 83 6.78 -5.60 7.01
C VAL A 83 6.02 -4.82 5.94
N CYS A 84 5.11 -3.94 6.32
CA CYS A 84 4.37 -3.11 5.38
C CYS A 84 5.31 -2.21 4.57
N GLY A 85 6.33 -1.61 5.21
CA GLY A 85 7.35 -0.81 4.53
C GLY A 85 8.12 -1.61 3.48
N ARG A 86 8.58 -2.82 3.82
CA ARG A 86 9.30 -3.72 2.89
C ARG A 86 8.44 -4.13 1.70
N ILE A 87 7.17 -4.46 1.94
CA ILE A 87 6.22 -4.79 0.87
C ILE A 87 6.00 -3.58 -0.04
N MET A 88 5.80 -2.37 0.51
CA MET A 88 5.62 -1.16 -0.30
C MET A 88 6.85 -0.83 -1.15
N ILE A 89 8.07 -1.10 -0.66
CA ILE A 89 9.30 -0.94 -1.46
C ILE A 89 9.27 -1.87 -2.68
N GLU A 90 8.93 -3.14 -2.50
CA GLU A 90 8.85 -4.10 -3.61
C GLU A 90 7.74 -3.73 -4.60
N LEU A 91 6.55 -3.36 -4.11
CA LEU A 91 5.46 -2.91 -4.98
C LEU A 91 5.81 -1.62 -5.74
N ALA A 92 6.53 -0.69 -5.13
CA ALA A 92 6.98 0.53 -5.81
C ALA A 92 8.00 0.25 -6.92
N LYS A 93 8.82 -0.81 -6.81
CA LYS A 93 9.70 -1.27 -7.90
C LYS A 93 8.88 -1.79 -9.09
N ASP A 94 7.86 -2.60 -8.80
CA ASP A 94 6.98 -3.22 -9.80
C ASP A 94 5.98 -2.22 -10.41
N ALA A 95 5.66 -1.12 -9.71
CA ALA A 95 4.70 -0.12 -10.15
C ALA A 95 5.18 0.66 -11.38
N THR A 96 4.29 0.92 -12.32
CA THR A 96 4.55 1.83 -13.44
C THR A 96 4.53 3.29 -12.99
N GLU A 97 3.66 3.61 -12.03
CA GLU A 97 3.53 4.94 -11.46
C GLU A 97 3.37 4.85 -9.94
N VAL A 98 3.96 5.80 -9.22
CA VAL A 98 3.80 5.91 -7.77
C VAL A 98 3.35 7.33 -7.43
N TYR A 99 2.25 7.44 -6.70
CA TYR A 99 1.70 8.70 -6.24
C TYR A 99 1.74 8.78 -4.72
N ARG A 100 2.16 9.92 -4.20
CA ARG A 100 1.98 10.30 -2.81
C ARG A 100 0.86 11.32 -2.69
N VAL A 101 -0.14 11.06 -1.87
CA VAL A 101 -1.28 11.96 -1.67
C VAL A 101 -1.20 12.63 -0.30
N VAL A 102 -1.27 13.96 -0.30
CA VAL A 102 -1.31 14.81 0.90
C VAL A 102 -2.39 15.88 0.70
N CYS A 103 -3.29 16.02 1.66
CA CYS A 103 -4.44 16.94 1.60
C CYS A 103 -5.28 16.77 0.32
N GLY A 104 -5.42 15.55 -0.18
CA GLY A 104 -6.11 15.23 -1.44
C GLY A 104 -5.29 15.51 -2.71
N ILE A 105 -4.10 16.09 -2.58
CA ILE A 105 -3.24 16.45 -3.71
C ILE A 105 -2.28 15.29 -3.98
N GLY A 106 -2.40 14.67 -5.16
CA GLY A 106 -1.49 13.63 -5.61
C GLY A 106 -0.22 14.20 -6.25
N GLN A 107 0.93 13.80 -5.73
CA GLN A 107 2.24 14.05 -6.33
C GLN A 107 2.78 12.75 -6.90
N ARG A 108 3.04 12.72 -8.21
CA ARG A 108 3.74 11.60 -8.84
C ARG A 108 5.22 11.63 -8.46
N ILE A 109 5.72 10.52 -7.93
CA ILE A 109 7.11 10.33 -7.49
C ILE A 109 7.85 9.22 -8.26
N LYS A 110 7.14 8.52 -9.16
CA LYS A 110 7.64 7.60 -10.20
C LYS A 110 6.64 7.59 -11.35
#